data_AF-A0A937LJL7-F1
#
_entry.id   AF-A0A937LJL7-F1
#
_cell.length_a   1.000
_cell.length_b   1.000
_cell.length_c   1.000
_cell.angle_alpha   90.00
_cell.angle_beta   90.00
_cell.angle_gamma   90.00
#
_symmetry.space_group_name_H-M   'P 1'
#
loop_
_entity.id
_entity.type
_entity.pdbx_description
1 polymer ?
#
loop_
_entity_poly.entity_id
_entity_poly.type
_entity_poly.pdbx_seq_one_letter_code
_entity_poly.pdbx_strand_id
1 'polypeptide(L)'
;MIPLIGKLYRSNVVLYCYGRALYNQSVTQLMKHHRYVRQVAKNELSEFETFPVLQAIAGLDLGPCHVDLGKLATKYMEDEVSSKMSPEEFVASECASVLGVTTPPIAEPQDVVLYGFGRIGRLLARLLIEKTGSGSQLRLRAIVVRKASADDLVKRASLLRRDSIHGSFQGTIRVDEENECIIANGNVIRMIYAPSPDQVDYESYGITNALIIDNTGAWRDMAGLSEHLKSKGAGKV
;
A
#
# COMPACT_ATOMS: atom_id res chain seq x y z
N MET A 1 8.60 -19.19 0.57
CA MET A 1 8.62 -17.74 0.24
C MET A 1 7.48 -16.95 0.89
N ILE A 2 6.20 -17.23 0.59
CA ILE A 2 5.05 -16.38 1.04
C ILE A 2 5.06 -16.04 2.54
N PRO A 3 5.27 -16.99 3.48
CA PRO A 3 5.26 -16.65 4.91
C PRO A 3 6.36 -15.65 5.30
N LEU A 4 7.55 -15.77 4.71
CA LEU A 4 8.68 -14.87 4.97
C LEU A 4 8.40 -13.47 4.41
N ILE A 5 7.91 -13.39 3.16
CA ILE A 5 7.50 -12.12 2.54
C ILE A 5 6.44 -11.43 3.40
N GLY A 6 5.43 -12.18 3.86
CA GLY A 6 4.37 -11.64 4.72
C GLY A 6 4.87 -11.16 6.08
N LYS A 7 5.82 -11.88 6.69
CA LYS A 7 6.48 -11.46 7.94
C LYS A 7 7.21 -10.13 7.74
N LEU A 8 8.07 -10.06 6.72
CA LEU A 8 8.85 -8.87 6.39
C LEU A 8 7.94 -7.66 6.07
N TYR A 9 6.87 -7.89 5.30
CA TYR A 9 5.92 -6.83 4.96
C TYR A 9 5.23 -6.22 6.18
N ARG A 10 4.88 -7.04 7.20
CA ARG A 10 4.35 -6.53 8.47
C ARG A 10 5.37 -5.74 9.29
N SER A 11 6.65 -6.01 9.11
CA SER A 11 7.77 -5.25 9.70
C SER A 11 8.20 -4.05 8.83
N ASN A 12 7.37 -3.61 7.87
CA ASN A 12 7.69 -2.53 6.94
C ASN A 12 8.91 -2.78 6.01
N VAL A 13 9.30 -4.04 5.82
CA VAL A 13 10.30 -4.44 4.81
C VAL A 13 9.56 -4.93 3.57
N VAL A 14 9.52 -4.09 2.54
CA VAL A 14 8.75 -4.37 1.31
C VAL A 14 9.66 -4.96 0.25
N LEU A 15 9.30 -6.17 -0.20
CA LEU A 15 10.08 -6.89 -1.20
C LEU A 15 9.52 -6.74 -2.61
N TYR A 16 10.42 -6.53 -3.56
CA TYR A 16 10.15 -6.47 -4.99
C TYR A 16 11.03 -7.46 -5.75
N CYS A 17 10.63 -7.82 -6.96
CA CYS A 17 11.48 -8.47 -7.95
C CYS A 17 11.43 -7.64 -9.23
N TYR A 18 12.51 -6.89 -9.49
CA TYR A 18 12.62 -5.92 -10.59
C TYR A 18 11.42 -4.97 -10.65
N GLY A 19 11.13 -4.33 -9.52
CA GLY A 19 10.02 -3.38 -9.36
C GLY A 19 8.62 -4.00 -9.25
N ARG A 20 8.46 -5.32 -9.39
CA ARG A 20 7.18 -6.02 -9.16
C ARG A 20 7.07 -6.41 -7.69
N ALA A 21 6.00 -5.97 -7.03
CA ALA A 21 5.76 -6.29 -5.62
C ALA A 21 5.60 -7.80 -5.39
N LEU A 22 6.21 -8.32 -4.33
CA LEU A 22 6.10 -9.74 -3.94
C LEU A 22 5.08 -9.97 -2.81
N TYR A 23 4.69 -8.93 -2.08
CA TYR A 23 3.66 -9.01 -1.04
C TYR A 23 2.25 -9.13 -1.65
N ASN A 24 1.33 -9.77 -0.91
CA ASN A 24 -0.05 -10.02 -1.33
C ASN A 24 -0.20 -10.77 -2.67
N GLN A 25 0.83 -11.49 -3.11
CA GLN A 25 0.80 -12.27 -4.35
C GLN A 25 0.48 -13.75 -4.09
N SER A 26 -0.20 -14.37 -5.05
CA SER A 26 -0.38 -15.83 -5.07
C SER A 26 0.91 -16.53 -5.53
N VAL A 27 1.01 -17.84 -5.26
CA VAL A 27 2.15 -18.67 -5.70
C VAL A 27 2.36 -18.54 -7.22
N THR A 28 1.30 -18.70 -8.00
CA THR A 28 1.38 -18.57 -9.46
C THR A 28 1.83 -17.18 -9.92
N GLN A 29 1.46 -16.14 -9.18
CA GLN A 29 1.83 -14.78 -9.53
C GLN A 29 3.30 -14.50 -9.22
N LEU A 30 3.84 -15.01 -8.10
CA LEU A 30 5.27 -15.00 -7.82
C LEU A 30 6.07 -15.71 -8.92
N MET A 31 5.60 -16.89 -9.36
CA MET A 31 6.20 -17.62 -10.49
C MET A 31 6.21 -16.83 -11.79
N LYS A 32 5.12 -16.13 -12.08
CA LYS A 32 5.06 -15.24 -13.24
C LYS A 32 6.02 -14.07 -13.12
N HIS A 33 6.21 -13.52 -11.92
CA HIS A 33 7.15 -12.42 -11.69
C HIS A 33 8.60 -12.83 -11.95
N HIS A 34 9.06 -13.96 -11.40
CA HIS A 34 10.41 -14.46 -11.69
C HIS A 34 10.57 -14.83 -13.17
N ARG A 35 9.60 -15.54 -13.76
CA ARG A 35 9.64 -15.90 -15.18
C ARG A 35 9.74 -14.69 -16.11
N TYR A 36 9.01 -13.61 -15.80
CA TYR A 36 9.10 -12.37 -16.56
C TYR A 36 10.49 -11.75 -16.48
N VAL A 37 11.07 -11.69 -15.28
CA VAL A 37 12.43 -11.17 -15.08
C VAL A 37 13.44 -12.01 -15.85
N ARG A 38 13.36 -13.34 -15.76
CA ARG A 38 14.21 -14.26 -16.52
C ARG A 38 14.23 -13.94 -18.02
N GLN A 39 13.06 -13.64 -18.59
CA GLN A 39 12.93 -13.29 -20.00
C GLN A 39 13.55 -11.92 -20.35
N VAL A 40 13.39 -10.93 -19.47
CA VAL A 40 13.85 -9.55 -19.73
C VAL A 40 15.34 -9.39 -19.42
N ALA A 41 15.79 -9.90 -18.28
CA ALA A 41 17.18 -9.81 -17.83
C ALA A 41 18.09 -10.87 -18.47
N LYS A 42 17.52 -11.85 -19.19
CA LYS A 42 18.24 -12.99 -19.79
C LYS A 42 19.14 -13.74 -18.80
N ASN A 43 18.74 -13.79 -17.53
CA ASN A 43 19.42 -14.54 -16.47
C ASN A 43 18.68 -15.86 -16.19
N GLU A 44 19.16 -16.62 -15.20
CA GLU A 44 18.51 -17.86 -14.76
C GLU A 44 17.63 -17.68 -13.52
N LEU A 45 17.38 -16.43 -13.11
CA LEU A 45 16.72 -16.10 -11.86
C LEU A 45 15.34 -16.76 -11.73
N SER A 46 15.20 -17.57 -10.68
CA SER A 46 13.95 -18.19 -10.28
C SER A 46 13.71 -18.07 -8.77
N GLU A 47 12.65 -18.70 -8.27
CA GLU A 47 12.39 -18.83 -6.85
C GLU A 47 13.53 -19.54 -6.11
N PHE A 48 14.26 -20.44 -6.79
CA PHE A 48 15.34 -21.20 -6.18
C PHE A 48 16.55 -20.33 -5.84
N GLU A 49 16.94 -19.41 -6.72
CA GLU A 49 18.06 -18.50 -6.49
C GLU A 49 17.68 -17.35 -5.55
N THR A 50 16.42 -16.90 -5.60
CA THR A 50 15.95 -15.83 -4.70
C THR A 50 15.64 -16.32 -3.29
N PHE A 51 15.36 -17.60 -3.08
CA PHE A 51 14.95 -18.11 -1.78
C PHE A 51 16.05 -18.05 -0.69
N PRO A 52 17.31 -18.45 -0.94
CA PRO A 52 18.40 -18.30 0.03
C PRO A 52 18.60 -16.84 0.46
N VAL A 53 18.58 -15.91 -0.50
CA VAL A 53 18.69 -14.46 -0.24
C VAL A 53 17.50 -13.97 0.59
N LEU A 54 16.29 -14.44 0.30
CA LEU A 54 15.10 -14.13 1.10
C LEU A 54 15.22 -14.67 2.54
N GLN A 55 15.79 -15.85 2.73
CA GLN A 55 16.01 -16.41 4.07
C GLN A 55 17.01 -15.57 4.86
N ALA A 56 18.12 -15.17 4.22
CA ALA A 56 19.10 -14.27 4.81
C ALA A 56 18.45 -12.94 5.23
N ILE A 57 17.70 -12.27 4.34
CA ILE A 57 16.94 -11.05 4.68
C ILE A 57 16.02 -11.28 5.87
N ALA A 58 15.30 -12.41 5.90
CA ALA A 58 14.34 -12.72 6.97
C ALA A 58 14.98 -13.04 8.32
N GLY A 59 16.28 -13.37 8.32
CA GLY A 59 17.10 -13.59 9.51
C GLY A 59 17.73 -12.30 10.07
N LEU A 60 17.75 -11.21 9.31
CA LEU A 60 18.28 -9.93 9.73
C LEU A 60 17.21 -9.06 10.40
N ASP A 61 17.65 -8.20 11.33
CA ASP A 61 16.81 -7.16 11.93
C ASP A 61 16.90 -5.89 11.08
N LEU A 62 16.11 -5.86 10.00
CA LEU A 62 16.06 -4.73 9.08
C LEU A 62 14.98 -3.74 9.50
N GLY A 63 15.34 -2.46 9.45
CA GLY A 63 14.39 -1.36 9.57
C GLY A 63 13.47 -1.21 8.35
N PRO A 64 12.52 -0.25 8.41
CA PRO A 64 11.61 0.03 7.32
C PRO A 64 12.35 0.36 6.01
N CYS A 65 12.20 -0.49 4.99
CA CYS A 65 12.92 -0.32 3.74
C CYS A 65 12.22 -1.03 2.55
N HIS A 66 12.68 -0.69 1.35
CA HIS A 66 12.31 -1.38 0.12
C HIS A 66 13.54 -2.14 -0.39
N VAL A 67 13.38 -3.45 -0.62
CA VAL A 67 14.46 -4.30 -1.14
C VAL A 67 14.00 -4.95 -2.44
N ASP A 68 14.78 -4.81 -3.49
CA ASP A 68 14.59 -5.56 -4.73
C ASP A 68 15.33 -6.90 -4.62
N LEU A 69 14.63 -7.92 -4.15
CA LEU A 69 15.12 -9.28 -3.96
C LEU A 69 15.67 -9.86 -5.26
N GLY A 70 15.03 -9.55 -6.40
CA GLY A 70 15.47 -10.05 -7.69
C GLY A 70 16.84 -9.50 -8.08
N LYS A 71 17.05 -8.19 -7.92
CA LYS A 71 18.35 -7.57 -8.17
C LYS A 71 19.41 -8.05 -7.20
N LEU A 72 19.06 -8.19 -5.92
CA LEU A 72 19.99 -8.65 -4.89
C LEU A 72 20.46 -10.08 -5.16
N ALA A 73 19.55 -10.97 -5.55
CA ALA A 73 19.88 -12.34 -5.93
C ALA A 73 20.71 -12.42 -7.22
N THR A 74 20.37 -11.64 -8.26
CA THR A 74 21.21 -11.56 -9.47
C THR A 74 22.62 -11.08 -9.14
N LYS A 75 22.76 -10.05 -8.30
CA LYS A 75 24.07 -9.53 -7.87
C LYS A 75 24.87 -10.58 -7.10
N TYR A 76 24.21 -11.33 -6.20
CA TYR A 76 24.84 -12.43 -5.46
C TYR A 76 25.35 -13.54 -6.40
N MET A 77 24.61 -13.85 -7.46
CA MET A 77 24.99 -14.86 -8.45
C MET A 77 26.18 -14.43 -9.34
N GLU A 78 26.29 -13.14 -9.66
CA GLU A 78 27.29 -12.60 -10.59
C GLU A 78 28.63 -12.26 -9.93
N ASP A 79 28.66 -12.06 -8.62
CA ASP A 79 29.83 -11.56 -7.90
C ASP A 79 30.74 -12.72 -7.40
N GLU A 80 31.98 -12.74 -7.90
CA GLU A 80 33.01 -13.71 -7.50
C GLU A 80 33.41 -13.60 -6.02
N VAL A 81 33.31 -12.41 -5.42
CA VAL A 81 33.54 -12.21 -3.97
C VAL A 81 32.38 -12.82 -3.19
N SER A 82 31.16 -12.61 -3.66
CA SER A 82 29.94 -13.20 -3.11
C SER A 82 29.92 -14.73 -3.19
N SER A 83 30.58 -15.32 -4.19
CA SER A 83 30.75 -16.78 -4.31
C SER A 83 31.55 -17.41 -3.15
N LYS A 84 32.28 -16.59 -2.37
CA LYS A 84 32.99 -17.00 -1.16
C LYS A 84 32.27 -16.63 0.14
N MET A 85 31.24 -15.78 0.04
CA MET A 85 30.44 -15.33 1.18
C MET A 85 29.15 -16.14 1.27
N SER A 86 28.69 -16.37 2.50
CA SER A 86 27.34 -16.88 2.71
C SER A 86 26.29 -15.85 2.25
N PRO A 87 25.07 -16.28 1.86
CA PRO A 87 23.98 -15.36 1.57
C PRO A 87 23.72 -14.37 2.71
N GLU A 88 23.88 -14.80 3.96
CA GLU A 88 23.72 -13.99 5.16
C GLU A 88 24.73 -12.83 5.23
N GLU A 89 26.02 -13.12 5.03
CA GLU A 89 27.09 -12.12 5.04
C GLU A 89 26.92 -11.12 3.88
N PHE A 90 26.56 -11.62 2.69
CA PHE A 90 26.32 -10.77 1.54
C PHE A 90 25.16 -9.81 1.78
N VAL A 91 23.99 -10.32 2.18
CA VAL A 91 22.81 -9.48 2.44
C VAL A 91 23.07 -8.49 3.56
N ALA A 92 23.79 -8.89 4.63
CA ALA A 92 24.15 -7.99 5.71
C ALA A 92 25.02 -6.81 5.23
N SER A 93 25.97 -7.07 4.33
CA SER A 93 26.80 -6.00 3.74
C SER A 93 25.98 -5.04 2.87
N GLU A 94 25.10 -5.56 2.03
CA GLU A 94 24.24 -4.75 1.14
C GLU A 94 23.16 -3.97 1.89
N CYS A 95 22.67 -4.50 3.02
CA CYS A 95 21.65 -3.88 3.85
C CYS A 95 22.21 -3.12 5.07
N ALA A 96 23.53 -2.86 5.11
CA ALA A 96 24.21 -2.24 6.25
C ALA A 96 23.59 -0.91 6.72
N SER A 97 23.04 -0.12 5.79
CA SER A 97 22.42 1.19 6.09
C SER A 97 21.08 1.11 6.83
N VAL A 98 20.41 -0.05 6.81
CA VAL A 98 19.08 -0.26 7.40
C VAL A 98 19.08 -1.31 8.51
N LEU A 99 20.23 -1.94 8.78
CA LEU A 99 20.39 -2.90 9.86
C LEU A 99 20.23 -2.24 11.24
N GLY A 100 19.34 -2.78 12.08
CA GLY A 100 19.08 -2.29 13.43
C GLY A 100 18.35 -0.95 13.50
N VAL A 101 17.86 -0.42 12.38
CA VAL A 101 17.12 0.85 12.34
C VAL A 101 15.67 0.62 12.79
N THR A 102 15.29 1.11 13.96
CA THR A 102 13.92 0.94 14.49
C THR A 102 13.02 2.15 14.26
N THR A 103 13.55 3.25 13.70
CA THR A 103 12.80 4.49 13.52
C THR A 103 11.71 4.30 12.46
N PRO A 104 10.43 4.55 12.79
CA PRO A 104 9.35 4.43 11.81
C PRO A 104 9.40 5.57 10.78
N PRO A 105 8.88 5.36 9.55
CA PRO A 105 8.88 6.41 8.52
C PRO A 105 8.06 7.65 8.90
N ILE A 106 7.00 7.45 9.69
CA ILE A 106 6.18 8.50 10.29
C ILE A 106 6.01 8.20 11.78
N ALA A 107 5.99 9.25 12.61
CA ALA A 107 5.93 9.11 14.07
C ALA A 107 4.61 8.48 14.53
N GLU A 108 3.50 8.88 13.91
CA GLU A 108 2.17 8.35 14.17
C GLU A 108 1.49 7.99 12.85
N PRO A 109 0.62 6.95 12.82
CA PRO A 109 -0.16 6.62 11.65
C PRO A 109 -1.02 7.81 11.20
N GLN A 110 -0.92 8.17 9.93
CA GLN A 110 -1.67 9.29 9.38
C GLN A 110 -2.99 8.80 8.78
N ASP A 111 -4.10 9.26 9.34
CA ASP A 111 -5.40 9.03 8.75
C ASP A 111 -5.56 9.87 7.47
N VAL A 112 -6.05 9.21 6.42
CA VAL A 112 -6.27 9.80 5.10
C VAL A 112 -7.75 9.74 4.77
N VAL A 113 -8.26 10.86 4.28
CA VAL A 113 -9.61 10.99 3.76
C VAL A 113 -9.54 11.36 2.29
N LEU A 114 -10.23 10.61 1.44
CA LEU A 114 -10.36 10.97 0.03
C LEU A 114 -11.64 11.79 -0.15
N TYR A 115 -11.50 13.06 -0.52
CA TYR A 115 -12.65 13.87 -0.90
C TYR A 115 -12.90 13.69 -2.39
N GLY A 116 -13.93 12.90 -2.71
CA GLY A 116 -14.22 12.41 -4.05
C GLY A 116 -13.90 10.93 -4.27
N PHE A 117 -14.79 10.25 -5.01
CA PHE A 117 -14.62 8.84 -5.39
C PHE A 117 -14.82 8.60 -6.89
N GLY A 118 -14.27 9.53 -7.67
CA GLY A 118 -14.13 9.40 -9.12
C GLY A 118 -13.02 8.41 -9.50
N ARG A 119 -12.49 8.55 -10.71
CA ARG A 119 -11.41 7.67 -11.19
C ARG A 119 -10.15 7.74 -10.31
N ILE A 120 -9.65 8.96 -10.06
CA ILE A 120 -8.44 9.17 -9.26
C ILE A 120 -8.64 8.70 -7.82
N GLY A 121 -9.76 9.08 -7.19
CA GLY A 121 -10.09 8.62 -5.83
C GLY A 121 -10.13 7.10 -5.70
N ARG A 122 -10.71 6.38 -6.67
CA ARG A 122 -10.69 4.90 -6.65
C ARG A 122 -9.29 4.32 -6.79
N LEU A 123 -8.42 4.90 -7.63
CA LEU A 123 -7.04 4.43 -7.77
C LEU A 123 -6.21 4.69 -6.51
N LEU A 124 -6.35 5.88 -5.92
CA LEU A 124 -5.73 6.19 -4.64
C LEU A 124 -6.22 5.25 -3.55
N ALA A 125 -7.52 4.97 -3.48
CA ALA A 125 -8.07 4.04 -2.52
C ALA A 125 -7.46 2.63 -2.69
N ARG A 126 -7.38 2.12 -3.93
CA ARG A 126 -6.73 0.83 -4.20
C ARG A 126 -5.29 0.80 -3.70
N LEU A 127 -4.51 1.84 -4.00
CA LEU A 127 -3.11 1.94 -3.57
C LEU A 127 -2.96 2.02 -2.06
N LEU A 128 -3.79 2.83 -1.38
CA LEU A 128 -3.75 2.97 0.08
C LEU A 128 -4.13 1.65 0.78
N ILE A 129 -5.15 0.96 0.28
CA ILE A 129 -5.58 -0.34 0.80
C ILE A 129 -4.49 -1.40 0.59
N GLU A 130 -3.89 -1.44 -0.60
CA GLU A 130 -2.82 -2.39 -0.92
C GLU A 130 -1.55 -2.15 -0.09
N LYS A 131 -1.26 -0.88 0.22
CA LYS A 131 -0.06 -0.45 0.96
C LYS A 131 -0.28 -0.26 2.46
N THR A 132 -1.43 -0.65 3.00
CA THR A 132 -1.71 -0.43 4.43
C THR A 132 -0.67 -1.15 5.32
N GLY A 133 -0.17 -2.32 4.91
CA GLY A 133 0.86 -3.05 5.67
C GLY A 133 0.41 -3.35 7.11
N SER A 134 1.22 -2.92 8.08
CA SER A 134 0.90 -3.00 9.51
C SER A 134 -0.09 -1.93 9.99
N GLY A 135 -0.49 -1.00 9.13
CA GLY A 135 -1.30 0.16 9.49
C GLY A 135 -0.50 1.26 10.19
N SER A 136 0.83 1.18 10.21
CA SER A 136 1.68 2.18 10.87
C SER A 136 1.99 3.41 10.01
N GLN A 137 1.49 3.46 8.77
CA GLN A 137 1.75 4.52 7.80
C GLN A 137 0.45 5.30 7.47
N LEU A 138 0.15 5.48 6.18
CA LEU A 138 -1.09 6.09 5.72
C LEU A 138 -2.24 5.09 5.83
N ARG A 139 -3.34 5.50 6.47
CA ARG A 139 -4.55 4.68 6.62
C ARG A 139 -5.72 5.36 5.95
N LEU A 140 -6.31 4.73 4.93
CA LEU A 140 -7.56 5.23 4.36
C LEU A 140 -8.69 4.98 5.35
N ARG A 141 -9.22 6.05 5.95
CA ARG A 141 -10.30 5.96 6.96
C ARG A 141 -11.66 6.34 6.43
N ALA A 142 -11.72 7.28 5.49
CA ALA A 142 -12.98 7.73 4.93
C ALA A 142 -12.87 8.18 3.47
N ILE A 143 -14.00 8.15 2.80
CA ILE A 143 -14.21 8.71 1.47
C ILE A 143 -15.44 9.61 1.55
N VAL A 144 -15.27 10.89 1.22
CA VAL A 144 -16.36 11.86 1.20
C VAL A 144 -16.94 11.97 -0.21
N VAL A 145 -18.25 11.86 -0.34
CA VAL A 145 -18.97 11.98 -1.62
C VAL A 145 -20.29 12.73 -1.43
N ARG A 146 -20.88 13.18 -2.53
CA ARG A 146 -22.28 13.63 -2.54
C ARG A 146 -23.20 12.43 -2.77
N LYS A 147 -24.28 12.33 -2.01
CA LYS A 147 -25.26 11.24 -2.13
C LYS A 147 -25.98 11.37 -3.47
N ALA A 148 -25.85 10.37 -4.34
CA ALA A 148 -26.45 10.37 -5.67
C ALA A 148 -27.74 9.55 -5.75
N SER A 149 -27.85 8.46 -4.98
CA SER A 149 -29.02 7.58 -4.93
C SER A 149 -29.07 6.79 -3.60
N ALA A 150 -30.18 6.10 -3.32
CA ALA A 150 -30.28 5.20 -2.16
C ALA A 150 -29.20 4.11 -2.19
N ASP A 151 -28.94 3.50 -3.35
CA ASP A 151 -27.95 2.43 -3.51
C ASP A 151 -26.52 2.94 -3.80
N ASP A 152 -26.18 4.19 -3.44
CA ASP A 152 -24.88 4.78 -3.81
C ASP A 152 -23.72 3.94 -3.25
N LEU A 153 -23.79 3.51 -1.98
CA LEU A 153 -22.75 2.71 -1.33
C LEU A 153 -22.41 1.43 -2.11
N VAL A 154 -23.43 0.66 -2.52
CA VAL A 154 -23.26 -0.57 -3.29
C VAL A 154 -22.65 -0.29 -4.67
N LYS A 155 -23.08 0.79 -5.33
CA LYS A 155 -22.50 1.22 -6.62
C LYS A 155 -21.02 1.60 -6.46
N ARG A 156 -20.64 2.33 -5.42
CA ARG A 156 -19.26 2.73 -5.13
C ARG A 156 -18.38 1.50 -4.88
N ALA A 157 -18.86 0.53 -4.10
CA ALA A 157 -18.17 -0.73 -3.88
C ALA A 157 -17.99 -1.54 -5.18
N SER A 158 -19.00 -1.57 -6.06
CA SER A 158 -18.91 -2.22 -7.37
C SER A 158 -17.85 -1.57 -8.27
N LEU A 159 -17.81 -0.23 -8.31
CA LEU A 159 -16.80 0.54 -9.04
C LEU A 159 -15.39 0.37 -8.48
N LEU A 160 -15.25 0.18 -7.17
CA LEU A 160 -13.96 -0.16 -6.56
C LEU A 160 -13.55 -1.59 -6.95
N ARG A 161 -14.50 -2.53 -7.02
CA ARG A 161 -14.26 -3.94 -7.36
C ARG A 161 -13.79 -4.15 -8.79
N ARG A 162 -14.37 -3.43 -9.75
CA ARG A 162 -14.03 -3.57 -11.18
C ARG A 162 -13.68 -2.22 -11.79
N ASP A 163 -12.46 -2.13 -12.31
CA ASP A 163 -12.00 -1.00 -13.12
C ASP A 163 -11.70 -1.51 -14.53
N SER A 164 -12.12 -0.76 -15.56
CA SER A 164 -11.98 -1.19 -16.95
C SER A 164 -10.53 -1.18 -17.45
N ILE A 165 -9.65 -0.38 -16.84
CA ILE A 165 -8.25 -0.22 -17.26
C ILE A 165 -7.32 -0.92 -16.28
N HIS A 166 -7.61 -0.85 -14.99
CA HIS A 166 -6.77 -1.44 -13.94
C HIS A 166 -7.27 -2.81 -13.46
N GLY A 167 -8.34 -3.33 -14.08
CA GLY A 167 -8.88 -4.65 -13.81
C GLY A 167 -9.56 -4.78 -12.45
N SER A 168 -9.69 -6.02 -12.01
CA SER A 168 -10.35 -6.37 -10.75
C SER A 168 -9.49 -6.01 -9.53
N PHE A 169 -10.17 -5.57 -8.47
CA PHE A 169 -9.55 -5.38 -7.16
C PHE A 169 -8.97 -6.69 -6.63
N GLN A 170 -7.75 -6.64 -6.09
CA GLN A 170 -7.07 -7.80 -5.52
C GLN A 170 -7.47 -7.97 -4.05
N GLY A 171 -8.39 -8.90 -3.81
CA GLY A 171 -8.84 -9.28 -2.47
C GLY A 171 -10.35 -9.17 -2.30
N THR A 172 -10.81 -8.76 -1.13
CA THR A 172 -12.23 -8.77 -0.74
C THR A 172 -12.77 -7.37 -0.55
N ILE A 173 -14.03 -7.18 -0.94
CA ILE A 173 -14.79 -5.94 -0.70
C ILE A 173 -16.16 -6.35 -0.19
N ARG A 174 -16.47 -5.94 1.04
CA ARG A 174 -17.78 -6.09 1.69
C ARG A 174 -18.40 -4.71 1.90
N VAL A 175 -19.72 -4.66 1.85
CA VAL A 175 -20.50 -3.46 2.16
C VAL A 175 -21.17 -3.67 3.50
N ASP A 176 -21.06 -2.67 4.37
CA ASP A 176 -21.78 -2.57 5.63
C ASP A 176 -22.71 -1.36 5.51
N GLU A 177 -23.98 -1.62 5.23
CA GLU A 177 -24.98 -0.58 4.98
C GLU A 177 -25.41 0.11 6.28
N GLU A 178 -25.42 -0.61 7.39
CA GLU A 178 -25.80 -0.08 8.71
C GLU A 178 -24.83 1.00 9.17
N ASN A 179 -23.53 0.78 8.96
CA ASN A 179 -22.48 1.71 9.35
C ASN A 179 -22.01 2.65 8.22
N GLU A 180 -22.64 2.59 7.04
CA GLU A 180 -22.23 3.28 5.81
C GLU A 180 -20.74 3.08 5.49
N CYS A 181 -20.27 1.82 5.50
CA CYS A 181 -18.85 1.48 5.32
C CYS A 181 -18.60 0.53 4.14
N ILE A 182 -17.43 0.70 3.52
CA ILE A 182 -16.82 -0.30 2.64
C ILE A 182 -15.67 -0.96 3.39
N ILE A 183 -15.71 -2.29 3.53
CA ILE A 183 -14.64 -3.06 4.16
C ILE A 183 -13.83 -3.75 3.07
N ALA A 184 -12.61 -3.28 2.84
CA ALA A 184 -11.72 -3.76 1.78
C ALA A 184 -10.42 -4.34 2.34
N ASN A 185 -10.20 -5.64 2.18
CA ASN A 185 -9.05 -6.36 2.76
C ASN A 185 -8.87 -6.12 4.27
N GLY A 186 -9.99 -5.99 5.00
CA GLY A 186 -9.99 -5.70 6.44
C GLY A 186 -9.92 -4.21 6.79
N ASN A 187 -9.65 -3.32 5.83
CA ASN A 187 -9.71 -1.88 6.04
C ASN A 187 -11.15 -1.41 6.07
N VAL A 188 -11.58 -0.83 7.19
CA VAL A 188 -12.90 -0.22 7.33
C VAL A 188 -12.83 1.22 6.83
N ILE A 189 -13.56 1.51 5.74
CA ILE A 189 -13.56 2.81 5.09
C ILE A 189 -14.97 3.40 5.19
N ARG A 190 -15.11 4.49 5.94
CA ARG A 190 -16.38 5.19 6.10
C ARG A 190 -16.75 5.92 4.80
N MET A 191 -17.97 5.74 4.32
CA MET A 191 -18.53 6.61 3.28
C MET A 191 -19.24 7.76 3.97
N ILE A 192 -18.72 8.97 3.80
CA ILE A 192 -19.29 10.18 4.40
C ILE A 192 -20.01 10.96 3.31
N TYR A 193 -21.28 11.29 3.55
CA TYR A 193 -22.09 12.06 2.62
C TYR A 193 -22.14 13.52 3.07
N ALA A 194 -21.53 14.43 2.29
CA ALA A 194 -21.52 15.86 2.60
C ALA A 194 -21.69 16.72 1.33
N PRO A 195 -22.44 17.83 1.40
CA PRO A 195 -22.64 18.73 0.27
C PRO A 195 -21.43 19.64 0.03
N SER A 196 -20.72 20.02 1.09
CA SER A 196 -19.59 20.96 1.09
C SER A 196 -18.47 20.50 2.04
N PRO A 197 -17.21 20.92 1.78
CA PRO A 197 -16.03 20.43 2.49
C PRO A 197 -15.85 20.96 3.91
N ASP A 198 -16.57 22.03 4.27
CA ASP A 198 -16.58 22.68 5.58
C ASP A 198 -17.64 22.10 6.54
N GLN A 199 -18.48 21.17 6.05
CA GLN A 199 -19.59 20.60 6.81
C GLN A 199 -19.34 19.18 7.32
N VAL A 200 -18.09 18.70 7.26
CA VAL A 200 -17.76 17.34 7.70
C VAL A 200 -17.22 17.38 9.13
N ASP A 201 -17.76 16.52 9.99
CA ASP A 201 -17.21 16.28 11.32
C ASP A 201 -16.48 14.93 11.31
N TYR A 202 -15.17 14.94 11.05
CA TYR A 202 -14.36 13.71 11.01
C TYR A 202 -14.17 13.11 12.41
N GLU A 203 -14.20 13.93 13.46
CA GLU A 203 -14.00 13.49 14.84
C GLU A 203 -15.15 12.58 15.29
N SER A 204 -16.37 12.81 14.79
CA SER A 204 -17.53 11.92 15.02
C SER A 204 -17.29 10.46 14.56
N TYR A 205 -16.31 10.25 13.69
CA TYR A 205 -15.90 8.94 13.17
C TYR A 205 -14.57 8.44 13.77
N GLY A 206 -14.06 9.11 14.82
CA GLY A 206 -12.78 8.81 15.44
C GLY A 206 -11.60 9.07 14.49
N ILE A 207 -11.72 10.07 13.61
CA ILE A 207 -10.67 10.52 12.71
C ILE A 207 -10.24 11.91 13.17
N THR A 208 -8.99 12.03 13.58
CA THR A 208 -8.38 13.28 14.05
C THR A 208 -7.12 13.59 13.23
N ASN A 209 -6.82 14.87 13.04
CA ASN A 209 -5.66 15.34 12.28
C ASN A 209 -5.52 14.69 10.88
N ALA A 210 -6.62 14.54 10.14
CA ALA A 210 -6.65 13.86 8.87
C ALA A 210 -5.91 14.63 7.75
N LEU A 211 -5.24 13.86 6.89
CA LEU A 211 -4.80 14.32 5.58
C LEU A 211 -5.95 14.15 4.59
N ILE A 212 -6.53 15.26 4.16
CA ILE A 212 -7.57 15.29 3.14
C ILE A 212 -6.88 15.31 1.77
N ILE A 213 -7.31 14.45 0.87
CA ILE A 213 -6.89 14.49 -0.54
C ILE A 213 -8.12 14.82 -1.37
N ASP A 214 -8.24 16.09 -1.78
CA ASP A 214 -9.28 16.51 -2.71
C ASP A 214 -8.93 16.06 -4.13
N ASN A 215 -9.71 15.09 -4.61
CA ASN A 215 -9.59 14.54 -5.96
C ASN A 215 -10.86 14.78 -6.79
N THR A 216 -11.72 15.70 -6.35
CA THR A 216 -12.94 16.09 -7.08
C THR A 216 -12.62 16.98 -8.28
N GLY A 217 -11.58 17.81 -8.17
CA GLY A 217 -11.23 18.85 -9.13
C GLY A 217 -12.18 20.06 -9.11
N ALA A 218 -13.11 20.14 -8.16
CA ALA A 218 -14.04 21.27 -8.01
C ALA A 218 -13.36 22.48 -7.36
N TRP A 219 -12.46 22.25 -6.40
CA TRP A 219 -11.60 23.26 -5.79
C TRP A 219 -10.18 23.10 -6.32
N ARG A 220 -9.58 24.21 -6.76
CA ARG A 220 -8.28 24.20 -7.46
C ARG A 220 -7.34 25.31 -7.00
N ASP A 221 -7.85 26.24 -6.20
CA ASP A 221 -7.09 27.33 -5.60
C ASP A 221 -6.94 27.12 -4.10
N MET A 222 -6.00 27.87 -3.53
CA MET A 222 -5.69 27.79 -2.10
C MET A 222 -6.91 28.16 -1.24
N ALA A 223 -7.70 29.15 -1.67
CA ALA A 223 -8.88 29.59 -0.94
C ALA A 223 -9.95 28.47 -0.87
N GLY A 224 -10.27 27.85 -2.01
CA GLY A 224 -11.24 26.76 -2.07
C GLY A 224 -10.79 25.51 -1.33
N LEU A 225 -9.50 25.14 -1.42
CA LEU A 225 -8.97 24.00 -0.68
C LEU A 225 -8.94 24.26 0.84
N SER A 226 -8.67 25.49 1.27
CA SER A 226 -8.62 25.85 2.69
C SER A 226 -9.97 25.67 3.39
N GLU A 227 -11.09 25.59 2.67
CA GLU A 227 -12.41 25.28 3.25
C GLU A 227 -12.44 23.90 3.93
N HIS A 228 -11.68 22.91 3.45
CA HIS A 228 -11.57 21.60 4.10
C HIS A 228 -11.02 21.69 5.52
N LEU A 229 -10.17 22.69 5.81
CA LEU A 229 -9.56 22.88 7.11
C LEU A 229 -10.53 23.44 8.16
N LYS A 230 -11.73 23.88 7.74
CA LYS A 230 -12.80 24.28 8.67
C LYS A 230 -13.52 23.07 9.27
N SER A 231 -13.43 21.91 8.62
CA SER A 231 -14.02 20.67 9.12
C SER A 231 -13.26 20.13 10.34
N LYS A 232 -13.99 19.69 11.35
CA LYS A 232 -13.39 19.14 12.58
C LYS A 232 -12.62 17.87 12.26
N GLY A 233 -11.43 17.74 12.86
CA GLY A 233 -10.53 16.62 12.62
C GLY A 233 -9.71 16.70 11.33
N ALA A 234 -9.86 17.74 10.49
CA ALA A 234 -8.96 17.97 9.36
C ALA A 234 -7.63 18.59 9.83
N GLY A 235 -6.50 18.02 9.42
CA GLY A 235 -5.16 18.53 9.72
C GLY A 235 -4.47 19.20 8.54
N LYS A 236 -4.69 18.66 7.33
CA LYS A 236 -4.06 19.13 6.09
C LYS A 236 -4.93 18.78 4.88
N VAL A 237 -4.81 19.57 3.81
CA VAL A 237 -5.44 19.36 2.49
C VAL A 237 -4.42 19.55 1.36
#